data_AF-U5BRK8-F1
#
_entry.id   AF-U5BRK8-F1
#
_cell.length_a   1.000
_cell.length_b   1.000
_cell.length_c   1.000
_cell.angle_alpha   90.00
_cell.angle_beta   90.00
_cell.angle_gamma   90.00
#
_symmetry.space_group_name_H-M   'P 1'
#
loop_
_entity.id
_entity.type
_entity.pdbx_description
1 polymer ?
#
loop_
_entity_poly.entity_id
_entity_poly.type
_entity_poly.pdbx_seq_one_letter_code
_entity_poly.pdbx_strand_id
1 'polypeptide(L)'
;GLRSDGLSLNEPYPLGITTITWTAVDSAGNQADVVQQNISVIDEEKPIIGGVSPITQPSDIGSCGAILTTIAPLALDNCDNPVATGTRSDGLELSDVFPVGVTIITWSAKDASGNEAEVKTQMVTVTDEEGPKIVSLPSDIEKFNDPGLCSALVSWTAPTVTDNCGESTLTQTSGLTNGSVFPVGSTTVTYTATDASGNAHSESFKVTVNDNEQPEIVGLPSDMLAKTDLGLCGVTVNWTAPTVTDNCGGSTIAQTSGLTNGSVFPIGTNTITYTATDASGNTNSGSFTITVTNEEKPSIIGLPDNILKNNDTGLCGAVVSWTLPTSSDSCGGSSITQTAGPLNGSFFPVGTTLVTYTATDDSGNSYSETFTVGVIDNQAPTVLVKNHTLQLDNSGNATLSVSDINNGSIDNCSIESELIYELSKSAFTISDVGVNRVTLTIIDAVGNSNSANAIVTVLNPKNLSTENLNFIIFPNPAISETNILVNLIEEATVTISLYDAAGKLLIRNETFRAGSFMETFLLDGLAPGLYNIQLQVGNTSKTKRLIKL
;
A
#
# COMPACT_ATOMS: atom_id res chain seq x y z
N GLY A 1 113.00 87.16 49.16
CA GLY A 1 112.49 85.85 49.62
C GLY A 1 112.57 84.86 48.48
N LEU A 2 112.84 83.60 48.78
CA LEU A 2 112.83 82.47 47.84
C LEU A 2 111.66 81.55 48.22
N ARG A 3 110.76 81.25 47.27
CA ARG A 3 109.66 80.30 47.48
C ARG A 3 110.15 78.86 47.40
N SER A 4 109.54 77.95 48.16
CA SER A 4 109.84 76.52 48.16
C SER A 4 109.54 75.82 46.83
N ASP A 5 108.64 76.39 46.02
CA ASP A 5 108.31 75.91 44.67
C ASP A 5 109.19 76.55 43.57
N GLY A 6 110.11 77.44 43.93
CA GLY A 6 111.05 78.08 43.00
C GLY A 6 110.45 79.16 42.09
N LEU A 7 109.17 79.51 42.25
CA LEU A 7 108.53 80.57 41.47
C LEU A 7 108.85 81.97 42.01
N SER A 8 108.56 83.01 41.21
CA SER A 8 108.73 84.39 41.66
C SER A 8 107.71 84.75 42.74
N LEU A 9 108.01 85.74 43.60
CA LEU A 9 107.10 86.14 44.69
C LEU A 9 105.73 86.67 44.21
N ASN A 10 105.64 87.08 42.93
CA ASN A 10 104.43 87.64 42.33
C ASN A 10 103.63 86.64 41.50
N GLU A 11 104.14 85.42 41.27
CA GLU A 11 103.36 84.36 40.63
C GLU A 11 102.25 83.85 41.58
N PRO A 12 101.13 83.32 41.06
CA PRO A 12 100.15 82.62 41.88
C PRO A 12 100.80 81.53 42.75
N TYR A 13 100.31 81.37 43.98
CA TYR A 13 100.74 80.30 44.86
C TYR A 13 99.94 79.03 44.55
N PRO A 14 100.58 77.87 44.36
CA PRO A 14 99.86 76.61 44.14
C PRO A 14 99.10 76.21 45.40
N LEU A 15 98.05 75.41 45.21
CA LEU A 15 97.31 74.75 46.28
C LEU A 15 98.26 74.03 47.26
N GLY A 16 97.99 74.16 48.57
CA GLY A 16 98.84 73.64 49.64
C GLY A 16 99.73 74.72 50.29
N ILE A 17 100.84 74.29 50.91
CA ILE A 17 101.74 75.18 51.65
C ILE A 17 102.96 75.52 50.78
N THR A 18 103.16 76.80 50.51
CA THR A 18 104.40 77.34 49.95
C THR A 18 105.17 78.09 51.03
N THR A 19 106.40 77.69 51.30
CA THR A 19 107.27 78.36 52.27
C THR A 19 108.15 79.38 51.56
N ILE A 20 108.05 80.65 51.96
CA ILE A 20 108.95 81.72 51.54
C ILE A 20 110.06 81.85 52.57
N THR A 21 111.31 81.73 52.12
CA THR A 21 112.51 81.91 52.92
C THR A 21 113.09 83.30 52.67
N TRP A 22 113.12 84.15 53.70
CA TRP A 22 113.64 85.52 53.64
C TRP A 22 115.06 85.58 54.21
N THR A 23 115.99 86.10 53.41
CA THR A 23 117.36 86.45 53.83
C THR A 23 117.58 87.93 53.59
N ALA A 24 118.28 88.60 54.51
CA ALA A 24 118.67 89.99 54.37
C ALA A 24 120.18 90.12 54.60
N VAL A 25 120.83 90.95 53.78
CA VAL A 25 122.26 91.24 53.84
C VAL A 25 122.42 92.75 53.96
N ASP A 26 123.19 93.24 54.92
CA ASP A 26 123.49 94.67 55.03
C ASP A 26 124.54 95.12 53.99
N SER A 27 124.79 96.43 53.89
CA SER A 27 125.78 96.97 52.95
C SER A 27 127.24 96.59 53.26
N ALA A 28 127.51 95.99 54.42
CA ALA A 28 128.81 95.48 54.83
C ALA A 28 128.96 93.95 54.63
N GLY A 29 127.89 93.27 54.18
CA GLY A 29 127.89 91.84 53.90
C GLY A 29 127.43 90.94 55.06
N ASN A 30 126.96 91.49 56.18
CA ASN A 30 126.46 90.68 57.30
C ASN A 30 125.06 90.14 56.97
N GLN A 31 124.84 88.85 57.21
CA GLN A 31 123.53 88.20 57.02
C GLN A 31 122.70 88.21 58.29
N ALA A 32 121.42 88.56 58.17
CA ALA A 32 120.43 88.37 59.22
C ALA A 32 119.97 86.89 59.28
N ASP A 33 119.42 86.50 60.43
CA ASP A 33 118.78 85.20 60.59
C ASP A 33 117.65 85.02 59.58
N VAL A 34 117.55 83.79 59.06
CA VAL A 34 116.56 83.43 58.07
C VAL A 34 115.17 83.43 58.68
N VAL A 35 114.23 84.13 58.07
CA VAL A 35 112.81 84.10 58.45
C VAL A 35 112.02 83.30 57.44
N GLN A 36 111.24 82.33 57.90
CA GLN A 36 110.33 81.57 57.05
C GLN A 36 108.90 82.06 57.22
N GLN A 37 108.19 82.22 56.10
CA GLN A 37 106.78 82.54 56.04
C GLN A 37 106.07 81.43 55.26
N ASN A 38 105.11 80.76 55.88
CA ASN A 38 104.28 79.79 55.17
C ASN A 38 103.05 80.50 54.60
N ILE A 39 102.88 80.40 53.29
CA ILE A 39 101.64 80.77 52.60
C ILE A 39 100.84 79.48 52.43
N SER A 40 99.67 79.42 53.05
CA SER A 40 98.73 78.32 52.84
C SER A 40 97.67 78.77 51.84
N VAL A 41 97.63 78.12 50.69
CA VAL A 41 96.53 78.24 49.74
C VAL A 41 95.64 77.03 49.93
N ILE A 42 94.40 77.29 50.31
CA ILE A 42 93.35 76.27 50.41
C ILE A 42 92.31 76.56 49.35
N ASP A 43 91.70 75.49 48.86
CA ASP A 43 90.57 75.57 47.96
C ASP A 43 89.29 75.31 48.76
N GLU A 44 88.41 76.31 48.76
CA GLU A 44 87.11 76.28 49.43
C GLU A 44 85.96 76.32 48.41
N GLU A 45 86.27 76.36 47.11
CA GLU A 45 85.24 76.34 46.07
C GLU A 45 84.76 74.90 45.87
N LYS A 46 83.44 74.72 45.70
CA LYS A 46 82.86 73.40 45.50
C LYS A 46 82.75 73.11 44.02
N PRO A 47 82.94 71.86 43.58
CA PRO A 47 82.69 71.50 42.20
C PRO A 47 81.23 71.70 41.82
N ILE A 48 80.98 71.93 40.52
CA ILE A 48 79.65 72.07 39.94
C ILE A 48 79.37 70.90 39.00
N ILE A 49 78.30 70.15 39.28
CA ILE A 49 77.80 69.09 38.41
C ILE A 49 76.85 69.69 37.35
N GLY A 50 77.08 69.34 36.08
CA GLY A 50 76.24 69.74 34.96
C GLY A 50 74.79 69.26 35.08
N GLY A 51 73.90 69.85 34.26
CA GLY A 51 72.48 69.49 34.26
C GLY A 51 72.24 68.05 33.79
N VAL A 52 71.34 67.35 34.49
CA VAL A 52 70.85 66.02 34.11
C VAL A 52 69.38 66.11 33.74
N SER A 53 68.98 65.41 32.67
CA SER A 53 67.58 65.33 32.21
C SER A 53 66.98 63.97 32.56
N PRO A 54 65.66 63.88 32.82
CA PRO A 54 65.00 62.60 33.06
C PRO A 54 65.10 61.68 31.83
N ILE A 55 65.12 60.37 32.08
CA ILE A 55 65.13 59.31 31.06
C ILE A 55 63.82 58.54 31.18
N THR A 56 63.16 58.25 30.06
CA THR A 56 61.99 57.37 29.99
C THR A 56 62.21 56.34 28.90
N GLN A 57 62.05 55.06 29.21
CA GLN A 57 62.21 53.96 28.25
C GLN A 57 61.28 52.79 28.58
N PRO A 58 60.75 52.06 27.58
CA PRO A 58 60.10 50.77 27.81
C PRO A 58 61.05 49.72 28.42
N SER A 59 60.49 48.74 29.11
CA SER A 59 61.18 47.50 29.49
C SER A 59 61.76 46.80 28.26
N ASP A 60 62.84 46.05 28.47
CA ASP A 60 63.37 45.17 27.43
C ASP A 60 62.40 43.99 27.24
N ILE A 61 62.19 43.55 25.99
CA ILE A 61 61.27 42.45 25.64
C ILE A 61 61.51 41.21 26.52
N GLY A 62 60.46 40.70 27.15
CA GLY A 62 60.50 39.51 28.02
C GLY A 62 61.24 39.70 29.34
N SER A 63 61.60 40.94 29.71
CA SER A 63 62.28 41.29 30.96
C SER A 63 61.45 42.28 31.76
N CYS A 64 61.58 42.25 33.10
CA CYS A 64 60.96 43.25 33.97
C CYS A 64 61.87 44.44 34.30
N GLY A 65 62.40 45.05 33.25
CA GLY A 65 63.27 46.21 33.35
C GLY A 65 64.05 46.44 32.06
N ALA A 66 64.78 47.55 32.02
CA ALA A 66 65.58 47.96 30.86
C ALA A 66 67.04 48.13 31.23
N ILE A 67 67.95 47.68 30.37
CA ILE A 67 69.38 48.04 30.48
C ILE A 67 69.60 49.40 29.84
N LEU A 68 70.13 50.34 30.62
CA LEU A 68 70.39 51.71 30.18
C LEU A 68 71.89 51.99 30.11
N THR A 69 72.31 52.66 29.04
CA THR A 69 73.65 53.27 29.01
C THR A 69 73.56 54.69 29.56
N THR A 70 73.82 54.87 30.85
CA THR A 70 73.84 56.20 31.47
C THR A 70 75.21 56.86 31.27
N ILE A 71 75.24 58.11 30.82
CA ILE A 71 76.47 58.91 30.72
C ILE A 71 76.57 59.80 31.96
N ALA A 72 77.67 59.71 32.69
CA ALA A 72 77.91 60.58 33.85
C ALA A 72 77.94 62.06 33.41
N PRO A 73 77.27 62.98 34.15
CA PRO A 73 77.35 64.40 33.87
C PRO A 73 78.77 64.91 34.09
N LEU A 74 79.13 65.99 33.39
CA LEU A 74 80.40 66.66 33.64
C LEU A 74 80.39 67.29 35.04
N ALA A 75 81.50 67.17 35.76
CA ALA A 75 81.76 67.96 36.96
C ALA A 75 82.98 68.83 36.70
N LEU A 76 82.87 70.11 37.03
CA LEU A 76 83.92 71.12 36.81
C LEU A 76 84.27 71.79 38.13
N ASP A 77 85.55 72.07 38.30
CA ASP A 77 86.09 72.81 39.42
C ASP A 77 87.13 73.84 38.92
N ASN A 78 87.46 74.83 39.76
CA ASN A 78 88.41 75.89 39.39
C ASN A 78 89.87 75.42 39.44
N CYS A 79 90.17 74.38 40.22
CA CYS A 79 91.52 73.87 40.49
C CYS A 79 91.75 72.46 39.96
N ASP A 80 90.69 71.68 39.73
CA ASP A 80 90.77 70.33 39.17
C ASP A 80 89.62 69.91 38.22
N ASN A 81 89.57 68.63 37.87
CA ASN A 81 88.52 68.03 37.03
C ASN A 81 87.92 66.82 37.77
N PRO A 82 86.96 67.04 38.68
CA PRO A 82 86.39 65.97 39.47
C PRO A 82 85.49 65.09 38.60
N VAL A 83 85.30 63.84 39.01
CA VAL A 83 84.44 62.88 38.29
C VAL A 83 83.12 62.74 39.02
N ALA A 84 82.01 62.91 38.30
CA ALA A 84 80.69 62.64 38.85
C ALA A 84 80.47 61.12 38.98
N THR A 85 80.11 60.68 40.19
CA THR A 85 79.72 59.30 40.49
C THR A 85 78.21 59.24 40.73
N GLY A 86 77.54 58.24 40.15
CA GLY A 86 76.10 58.06 40.25
C GLY A 86 75.76 56.90 41.18
N THR A 87 74.83 57.12 42.10
CA THR A 87 74.28 56.07 42.98
C THR A 87 72.79 55.93 42.72
N ARG A 88 72.32 54.71 42.47
CA ARG A 88 70.89 54.43 42.24
C ARG A 88 70.14 54.34 43.57
N SER A 89 68.88 54.76 43.57
CA SER A 89 67.98 54.68 44.73
C SER A 89 67.69 53.24 45.19
N ASP A 90 67.85 52.26 44.30
CA ASP A 90 67.72 50.84 44.58
C ASP A 90 69.05 50.17 44.99
N GLY A 91 70.16 50.92 45.00
CA GLY A 91 71.48 50.44 45.41
C GLY A 91 72.20 49.52 44.41
N LEU A 92 71.66 49.35 43.21
CA LEU A 92 72.31 48.56 42.14
C LEU A 92 73.33 49.39 41.35
N GLU A 93 74.16 48.72 40.55
CA GLU A 93 75.13 49.40 39.69
C GLU A 93 74.44 50.09 38.51
N LEU A 94 75.06 51.12 37.94
CA LEU A 94 74.51 51.85 36.78
C LEU A 94 74.43 50.98 35.51
N SER A 95 75.18 49.89 35.44
CA SER A 95 75.13 48.91 34.36
C SER A 95 74.06 47.83 34.55
N ASP A 96 73.48 47.71 35.75
CA ASP A 96 72.45 46.71 36.04
C ASP A 96 71.09 47.13 35.45
N VAL A 97 70.19 46.18 35.27
CA VAL A 97 68.84 46.41 34.78
C VAL A 97 68.13 47.43 35.69
N PHE A 98 67.51 48.45 35.08
CA PHE A 98 66.60 49.37 35.76
C PHE A 98 65.22 48.73 35.81
N PRO A 99 64.65 48.45 37.01
CA PRO A 99 63.34 47.82 37.12
C PRO A 99 62.24 48.74 36.58
N VAL A 100 61.12 48.16 36.15
CA VAL A 100 59.91 48.91 35.83
C VAL A 100 59.48 49.77 37.02
N GLY A 101 59.11 51.02 36.74
CA GLY A 101 58.85 52.05 37.73
C GLY A 101 59.89 53.17 37.68
N VAL A 102 60.14 53.80 38.83
CA VAL A 102 61.02 54.98 38.92
C VAL A 102 62.26 54.64 39.74
N THR A 103 63.44 54.79 39.12
CA THR A 103 64.75 54.75 39.78
C THR A 103 65.37 56.14 39.74
N ILE A 104 65.87 56.62 40.88
CA ILE A 104 66.55 57.92 40.95
C ILE A 104 68.05 57.68 41.01
N ILE A 105 68.82 58.29 40.11
CA ILE A 105 70.28 58.34 40.17
C ILE A 105 70.68 59.64 40.88
N THR A 106 71.42 59.53 41.97
CA THR A 106 72.01 60.67 42.68
C THR A 106 73.47 60.81 42.26
N TRP A 107 73.77 61.90 41.56
CA TRP A 107 75.11 62.26 41.12
C TRP A 107 75.82 63.11 42.18
N SER A 108 77.01 62.67 42.58
CA SER A 108 77.91 63.38 43.50
C SER A 108 79.29 63.57 42.88
N ALA A 109 79.98 64.64 43.24
CA ALA A 109 81.37 64.89 42.83
C ALA A 109 82.14 65.49 44.00
N LYS A 110 83.43 65.17 44.07
CA LYS A 110 84.35 65.64 45.11
C LYS A 110 85.68 65.99 44.46
N ASP A 111 86.19 67.18 44.75
CA ASP A 111 87.52 67.60 44.27
C ASP A 111 88.66 66.94 45.10
N ALA A 112 89.89 67.18 44.69
CA ALA A 112 91.10 66.71 45.35
C ALA A 112 91.33 67.34 46.74
N SER A 113 90.76 68.51 47.00
CA SER A 113 90.81 69.24 48.27
C SER A 113 89.79 68.72 49.29
N GLY A 114 88.82 67.92 48.82
CA GLY A 114 87.76 67.31 49.60
C GLY A 114 86.45 68.08 49.65
N ASN A 115 86.25 69.14 48.85
CA ASN A 115 84.97 69.84 48.80
C ASN A 115 83.95 69.04 47.97
N GLU A 116 82.71 69.01 48.46
CA GLU A 116 81.63 68.22 47.87
C GLU A 116 80.66 69.11 47.10
N ALA A 117 80.40 68.73 45.85
CA ALA A 117 79.43 69.38 44.99
C ALA A 117 78.00 69.28 45.57
N GLU A 118 77.14 70.22 45.19
CA GLU A 118 75.70 70.02 45.35
C GLU A 118 75.24 68.85 44.46
N VAL A 119 74.62 67.83 45.08
CA VAL A 119 74.17 66.63 44.36
C VAL A 119 73.12 66.97 43.29
N LYS A 120 73.12 66.23 42.19
CA LYS A 120 72.08 66.29 41.15
C LYS A 120 71.34 64.98 41.05
N THR A 121 70.01 65.02 41.03
CA THR A 121 69.18 63.83 40.88
C THR A 121 68.68 63.70 39.45
N GLN A 122 68.86 62.53 38.85
CA GLN A 122 68.31 62.16 37.55
C GLN A 122 67.23 61.10 37.74
N MET A 123 66.04 61.36 37.23
CA MET A 123 64.94 60.40 37.27
C MET A 123 65.00 59.48 36.05
N VAL A 124 64.98 58.18 36.28
CA VAL A 124 64.83 57.14 35.26
C VAL A 124 63.46 56.49 35.46
N THR A 125 62.61 56.53 34.44
CA THR A 125 61.31 55.86 34.43
C THR A 125 61.33 54.74 33.40
N VAL A 126 61.19 53.50 33.86
CA VAL A 126 60.99 52.34 32.98
C VAL A 126 59.51 52.00 32.95
N THR A 127 58.88 52.01 31.78
CA THR A 127 57.47 51.64 31.59
C THR A 127 57.36 50.24 31.01
N ASP A 128 56.30 49.52 31.33
CA ASP A 128 56.05 48.22 30.74
C ASP A 128 54.94 48.34 29.69
N GLU A 129 55.28 47.98 28.45
CA GLU A 129 54.40 48.07 27.28
C GLU A 129 54.09 46.68 26.69
N GLU A 130 54.68 45.61 27.24
CA GLU A 130 54.36 44.24 26.84
C GLU A 130 53.08 43.81 27.56
N GLY A 131 52.11 43.28 26.80
CA GLY A 131 50.84 42.86 27.38
C GLY A 131 50.90 41.44 27.95
N PRO A 132 50.00 41.11 28.91
CA PRO A 132 49.98 39.80 29.51
C PRO A 132 49.56 38.72 28.52
N LYS A 133 50.08 37.52 28.72
CA LYS A 133 49.78 36.34 27.90
C LYS A 133 48.80 35.41 28.61
N ILE A 134 47.70 35.09 27.94
CA ILE A 134 46.78 34.03 28.36
C ILE A 134 47.39 32.68 27.96
N VAL A 135 47.41 31.74 28.91
CA VAL A 135 48.00 30.41 28.74
C VAL A 135 46.92 29.36 28.97
N SER A 136 46.93 28.33 28.12
CA SER A 136 45.98 27.21 28.18
C SER A 136 44.51 27.64 28.03
N LEU A 137 44.23 28.58 27.12
CA LEU A 137 42.84 28.85 26.71
C LEU A 137 42.19 27.55 26.21
N PRO A 138 40.97 27.21 26.66
CA PRO A 138 40.23 26.09 26.10
C PRO A 138 40.05 26.23 24.59
N SER A 139 40.07 25.09 23.88
CA SER A 139 39.56 25.04 22.50
C SER A 139 38.03 25.18 22.50
N ASP A 140 37.46 25.40 21.32
CA ASP A 140 36.00 25.34 21.15
C ASP A 140 35.46 23.99 21.66
N ILE A 141 34.31 24.04 22.34
CA ILE A 141 33.64 22.90 22.97
C ILE A 141 32.35 22.63 22.22
N GLU A 142 32.15 21.39 21.79
CA GLU A 142 30.89 20.92 21.23
C GLU A 142 30.28 19.85 22.13
N LYS A 143 28.99 20.01 22.46
CA LYS A 143 28.24 19.06 23.28
C LYS A 143 26.82 18.92 22.73
N PHE A 144 26.18 17.79 22.97
CA PHE A 144 24.73 17.68 22.81
C PHE A 144 24.02 18.19 24.06
N ASN A 145 22.77 18.62 23.90
CA ASN A 145 21.88 18.93 25.00
C ASN A 145 21.72 17.70 25.93
N ASP A 146 21.46 17.95 27.22
CA ASP A 146 21.22 16.87 28.17
C ASP A 146 19.76 16.35 28.01
N PRO A 147 19.50 15.03 28.19
CA PRO A 147 18.20 14.42 27.91
C PRO A 147 16.99 15.16 28.49
N GLY A 148 16.02 15.50 27.64
CA GLY A 148 14.78 16.19 28.00
C GLY A 148 14.94 17.67 28.32
N LEU A 149 16.12 18.26 28.10
CA LEU A 149 16.41 19.68 28.36
C LEU A 149 16.95 20.35 27.09
N CYS A 150 16.54 21.60 26.83
CA CYS A 150 17.10 22.41 25.74
C CYS A 150 18.45 23.07 26.11
N SER A 151 19.31 22.34 26.81
CA SER A 151 20.57 22.85 27.36
C SER A 151 21.49 21.73 27.81
N ALA A 152 22.78 22.01 27.97
CA ALA A 152 23.75 21.07 28.52
C ALA A 152 24.59 21.71 29.64
N LEU A 153 24.92 20.93 30.66
CA LEU A 153 25.97 21.32 31.62
C LEU A 153 27.35 21.29 30.94
N VAL A 154 28.10 22.40 30.99
CA VAL A 154 29.43 22.50 30.36
C VAL A 154 30.46 22.98 31.36
N SER A 155 31.60 22.30 31.40
CA SER A 155 32.75 22.66 32.25
C SER A 155 34.05 22.54 31.46
N TRP A 156 35.02 23.41 31.76
CA TRP A 156 36.36 23.43 31.18
C TRP A 156 37.42 23.69 32.24
N THR A 157 38.68 23.51 31.89
CA THR A 157 39.81 23.94 32.74
C THR A 157 40.01 25.44 32.56
N ALA A 158 39.98 26.22 33.64
CA ALA A 158 40.18 27.67 33.56
C ALA A 158 41.58 28.00 33.02
N PRO A 159 41.72 28.97 32.10
CA PRO A 159 43.02 29.42 31.64
C PRO A 159 43.82 30.09 32.77
N THR A 160 45.13 30.23 32.56
CA THR A 160 46.01 31.00 33.44
C THR A 160 46.58 32.20 32.70
N VAL A 161 47.19 33.12 33.43
CA VAL A 161 47.85 34.31 32.86
C VAL A 161 49.30 34.35 33.33
N THR A 162 50.18 34.81 32.44
CA THR A 162 51.59 35.08 32.73
C THR A 162 51.98 36.40 32.10
N ASP A 163 52.93 37.09 32.69
CA ASP A 163 53.43 38.37 32.22
C ASP A 163 54.94 38.47 32.48
N ASN A 164 55.64 39.34 31.74
CA ASN A 164 57.05 39.61 31.96
C ASN A 164 57.28 40.41 33.26
N CYS A 165 56.28 41.17 33.74
CA CYS A 165 56.35 42.08 34.85
C CYS A 165 55.21 41.97 35.88
N GLY A 166 55.56 41.49 37.07
CA GLY A 166 54.66 41.53 38.22
C GLY A 166 53.50 40.54 38.12
N GLU A 167 52.43 40.81 38.86
CA GLU A 167 51.23 39.97 38.88
C GLU A 167 50.19 40.50 37.89
N SER A 168 49.64 39.59 37.08
CA SER A 168 48.54 39.90 36.17
C SER A 168 47.24 39.29 36.67
N THR A 169 46.16 39.99 36.40
CA THR A 169 44.80 39.53 36.71
C THR A 169 44.18 38.90 35.47
N LEU A 170 43.34 37.88 35.67
CA LEU A 170 42.59 37.22 34.61
C LEU A 170 41.12 37.21 34.98
N THR A 171 40.27 37.78 34.13
CA THR A 171 38.83 37.90 34.37
C THR A 171 38.05 37.37 33.19
N GLN A 172 36.96 36.64 33.45
CA GLN A 172 35.99 36.31 32.41
C GLN A 172 35.12 37.55 32.17
N THR A 173 35.20 38.12 30.98
CA THR A 173 34.52 39.39 30.62
C THR A 173 33.25 39.17 29.82
N SER A 174 33.04 37.97 29.27
CA SER A 174 31.83 37.62 28.50
C SER A 174 31.53 36.12 28.55
N GLY A 175 30.28 35.76 28.21
CA GLY A 175 29.78 34.39 28.17
C GLY A 175 29.26 33.88 29.52
N LEU A 176 28.86 32.61 29.55
CA LEU A 176 28.42 31.93 30.78
C LEU A 176 29.61 31.38 31.56
N THR A 177 29.47 31.25 32.88
CA THR A 177 30.56 30.82 33.76
C THR A 177 30.90 29.34 33.63
N ASN A 178 32.14 28.97 33.95
CA ASN A 178 32.58 27.57 33.97
C ASN A 178 31.70 26.71 34.91
N GLY A 179 31.26 25.55 34.43
CA GLY A 179 30.38 24.65 35.16
C GLY A 179 28.90 25.04 35.14
N SER A 180 28.50 25.97 34.27
CA SER A 180 27.10 26.40 34.13
C SER A 180 26.35 25.58 33.08
N VAL A 181 25.03 25.76 33.04
CA VAL A 181 24.17 25.20 32.01
C VAL A 181 24.14 26.14 30.80
N PHE A 182 24.49 25.63 29.63
CA PHE A 182 24.50 26.35 28.36
C PHE A 182 23.26 25.95 27.52
N PRO A 183 22.46 26.91 27.03
CA PRO A 183 21.34 26.60 26.15
C PRO A 183 21.84 26.08 24.79
N VAL A 184 20.99 25.35 24.06
CA VAL A 184 21.25 24.99 22.66
C VAL A 184 21.56 26.25 21.84
N GLY A 185 22.59 26.16 20.99
CA GLY A 185 23.17 27.28 20.26
C GLY A 185 24.65 27.47 20.58
N SER A 186 25.19 28.63 20.18
CA SER A 186 26.61 28.95 20.36
C SER A 186 26.78 30.14 21.32
N THR A 187 27.58 29.95 22.37
CA THR A 187 27.96 30.99 23.33
C THR A 187 29.47 31.22 23.26
N THR A 188 29.88 32.46 23.01
CA THR A 188 31.30 32.84 23.06
C THR A 188 31.68 33.20 24.51
N VAL A 189 32.74 32.57 25.03
CA VAL A 189 33.33 32.90 26.33
C VAL A 189 34.62 33.69 26.09
N THR A 190 34.76 34.83 26.76
CA THR A 190 35.93 35.72 26.61
C THR A 190 36.63 35.91 27.94
N TYR A 191 37.95 35.76 27.93
CA TYR A 191 38.81 36.11 29.05
C TYR A 191 39.66 37.32 28.69
N THR A 192 39.79 38.24 29.64
CA THR A 192 40.66 39.42 29.55
C THR A 192 41.69 39.36 30.66
N ALA A 193 42.96 39.35 30.26
CA ALA A 193 44.10 39.51 31.13
C ALA A 193 44.47 41.00 31.23
N THR A 194 44.85 41.46 32.42
CA THR A 194 45.36 42.82 32.64
C THR A 194 46.53 42.78 33.62
N ASP A 195 47.67 43.32 33.22
CA ASP A 195 48.87 43.42 34.06
C ASP A 195 48.81 44.60 35.04
N ALA A 196 49.85 44.78 35.85
CA ALA A 196 49.94 45.87 36.82
C ALA A 196 50.16 47.25 36.18
N SER A 197 50.64 47.29 34.95
CA SER A 197 50.93 48.48 34.16
C SER A 197 49.70 48.97 33.38
N GLY A 198 48.65 48.16 33.34
CA GLY A 198 47.39 48.44 32.68
C GLY A 198 47.30 47.92 31.25
N ASN A 199 48.28 47.17 30.75
CA ASN A 199 48.15 46.54 29.44
C ASN A 199 47.17 45.37 29.54
N ALA A 200 46.36 45.21 28.50
CA ALA A 200 45.31 44.20 28.47
C ALA A 200 45.33 43.38 27.18
N HIS A 201 45.09 42.08 27.32
CA HIS A 201 44.97 41.13 26.22
C HIS A 201 43.72 40.27 26.41
N SER A 202 43.00 39.97 25.34
CA SER A 202 41.77 39.16 25.41
C SER A 202 41.77 38.04 24.39
N GLU A 203 41.30 36.87 24.82
CA GLU A 203 41.09 35.71 23.96
C GLU A 203 39.74 35.05 24.25
N SER A 204 39.20 34.32 23.28
CA SER A 204 37.88 33.70 23.36
C SER A 204 37.82 32.33 22.73
N PHE A 205 36.93 31.49 23.24
CA PHE A 205 36.52 30.21 22.64
C PHE A 205 35.00 30.11 22.61
N LYS A 206 34.47 29.20 21.80
CA LYS A 206 33.03 28.95 21.68
C LYS A 206 32.61 27.69 22.41
N VAL A 207 31.44 27.75 23.03
CA VAL A 207 30.69 26.59 23.50
C VAL A 207 29.47 26.44 22.62
N THR A 208 29.39 25.35 21.87
CA THR A 208 28.25 25.01 21.02
C THR A 208 27.51 23.81 21.59
N VAL A 209 26.25 24.02 21.97
CA VAL A 209 25.35 22.96 22.38
C VAL A 209 24.40 22.68 21.22
N ASN A 210 24.43 21.47 20.67
CA ASN A 210 23.54 21.04 19.59
C ASN A 210 22.40 20.21 20.17
N ASP A 211 21.19 20.40 19.66
CA ASP A 211 20.07 19.53 19.99
C ASP A 211 20.13 18.25 19.15
N ASN A 212 20.02 17.10 19.79
CA ASN A 212 20.02 15.79 19.12
C ASN A 212 18.81 14.91 19.46
N GLU A 213 17.87 15.46 20.23
CA GLU A 213 16.62 14.78 20.54
C GLU A 213 15.64 15.00 19.39
N GLN A 214 14.84 13.98 19.08
CA GLN A 214 13.83 14.09 18.03
C GLN A 214 12.52 14.60 18.63
N PRO A 215 11.73 15.37 17.87
CA PRO A 215 10.42 15.81 18.33
C PRO A 215 9.45 14.64 18.50
N GLU A 216 8.54 14.77 19.47
CA GLU A 216 7.49 13.80 19.76
C GLU A 216 6.17 14.20 19.10
N ILE A 217 5.57 13.30 18.32
CA ILE A 217 4.23 13.47 17.76
C ILE A 217 3.19 13.01 18.80
N VAL A 218 2.35 13.93 19.25
CA VAL A 218 1.32 13.69 20.26
C VAL A 218 -0.07 13.68 19.62
N GLY A 219 -0.84 12.61 19.90
CA GLY A 219 -2.22 12.48 19.41
C GLY A 219 -2.33 12.04 17.95
N LEU A 220 -1.37 11.27 17.45
CA LEU A 220 -1.48 10.61 16.14
C LEU A 220 -2.74 9.72 16.12
N PRO A 221 -3.66 9.88 15.13
CA PRO A 221 -4.85 9.05 15.03
C PRO A 221 -4.52 7.56 14.92
N SER A 222 -5.42 6.70 15.40
CA SER A 222 -5.39 5.27 15.10
C SER A 222 -5.95 4.99 13.70
N ASP A 223 -5.70 3.79 13.18
CA ASP A 223 -6.33 3.32 11.95
C ASP A 223 -7.86 3.39 12.04
N MET A 224 -8.49 3.79 10.94
CA MET A 224 -9.94 3.99 10.82
C MET A 224 -10.54 3.11 9.73
N LEU A 225 -11.77 2.66 9.97
CA LEU A 225 -12.61 1.98 8.98
C LEU A 225 -13.77 2.89 8.60
N ALA A 226 -14.03 3.02 7.31
CA ALA A 226 -15.16 3.77 6.78
C ALA A 226 -15.82 3.01 5.63
N LYS A 227 -17.07 3.37 5.34
CA LYS A 227 -17.85 2.79 4.25
C LYS A 227 -18.16 3.87 3.24
N THR A 228 -18.24 3.53 1.97
CA THR A 228 -18.69 4.45 0.93
C THR A 228 -20.06 5.04 1.27
N ASP A 229 -20.27 6.31 0.94
CA ASP A 229 -21.59 6.93 1.00
C ASP A 229 -22.47 6.36 -0.14
N LEU A 230 -23.78 6.23 0.11
CA LEU A 230 -24.73 5.69 -0.88
C LEU A 230 -24.64 6.43 -2.22
N GLY A 231 -24.49 5.69 -3.31
CA GLY A 231 -24.40 6.29 -4.65
C GLY A 231 -23.04 6.90 -4.98
N LEU A 232 -22.04 6.77 -4.10
CA LEU A 232 -20.70 7.35 -4.25
C LEU A 232 -19.60 6.31 -4.00
N CYS A 233 -18.39 6.60 -4.48
CA CYS A 233 -17.25 5.67 -4.42
C CYS A 233 -16.16 6.10 -3.47
N GLY A 234 -16.61 6.78 -2.44
CA GLY A 234 -15.80 7.24 -1.37
C GLY A 234 -16.68 7.80 -0.27
N VAL A 235 -16.00 8.27 0.75
CA VAL A 235 -16.64 8.82 1.94
C VAL A 235 -15.79 9.94 2.49
N THR A 236 -16.43 10.98 3.01
CA THR A 236 -15.70 12.06 3.66
C THR A 236 -15.29 11.62 5.07
N VAL A 237 -13.99 11.64 5.36
CA VAL A 237 -13.47 11.26 6.68
C VAL A 237 -12.79 12.46 7.34
N ASN A 238 -13.10 12.67 8.62
CA ASN A 238 -12.52 13.73 9.43
C ASN A 238 -11.80 13.13 10.64
N TRP A 239 -10.65 13.71 11.01
CA TRP A 239 -9.91 13.36 12.22
C TRP A 239 -9.38 14.62 12.92
N THR A 240 -8.90 14.44 14.15
CA THR A 240 -8.17 15.50 14.86
C THR A 240 -6.72 15.44 14.45
N ALA A 241 -6.17 16.55 13.93
CA ALA A 241 -4.76 16.59 13.53
C ALA A 241 -3.85 16.42 14.76
N PRO A 242 -2.74 15.66 14.65
CA PRO A 242 -1.79 15.52 15.73
C PRO A 242 -1.08 16.84 16.04
N THR A 243 -0.50 16.91 17.22
CA THR A 243 0.36 18.01 17.69
C THR A 243 1.79 17.51 17.85
N VAL A 244 2.72 18.43 18.10
CA VAL A 244 4.13 18.12 18.32
C VAL A 244 4.63 18.80 19.59
N THR A 245 5.49 18.10 20.31
CA THR A 245 6.26 18.62 21.43
C THR A 245 7.73 18.26 21.25
N ASP A 246 8.61 19.03 21.85
CA ASP A 246 10.05 18.81 21.81
C ASP A 246 10.68 19.38 23.10
N ASN A 247 11.86 18.89 23.47
CA ASN A 247 12.64 19.40 24.61
C ASN A 247 13.07 20.86 24.38
N CYS A 248 13.26 21.25 23.12
CA CYS A 248 13.47 22.61 22.66
C CYS A 248 12.19 23.24 22.09
N GLY A 249 12.14 24.58 22.08
CA GLY A 249 11.04 25.31 21.44
C GLY A 249 11.19 25.32 19.92
N GLY A 250 10.07 25.50 19.20
CA GLY A 250 10.09 25.74 17.75
C GLY A 250 9.88 24.50 16.87
N SER A 251 9.45 23.38 17.45
CA SER A 251 9.04 22.23 16.66
C SER A 251 7.78 22.50 15.84
N THR A 252 7.75 21.90 14.65
CA THR A 252 6.66 22.02 13.67
C THR A 252 6.21 20.64 13.23
N ILE A 253 4.95 20.53 12.82
CA ILE A 253 4.39 19.28 12.30
C ILE A 253 3.59 19.56 11.03
N ALA A 254 3.78 18.71 10.03
CA ALA A 254 3.08 18.81 8.76
C ALA A 254 2.62 17.43 8.28
N GLN A 255 1.48 17.40 7.61
CA GLN A 255 1.09 16.24 6.83
C GLN A 255 1.99 16.17 5.58
N THR A 256 2.77 15.10 5.46
CA THR A 256 3.74 14.93 4.37
C THR A 256 3.27 13.96 3.29
N SER A 257 2.22 13.17 3.56
CA SER A 257 1.62 12.25 2.60
C SER A 257 0.15 11.96 2.90
N GLY A 258 -0.57 11.42 1.91
CA GLY A 258 -1.98 11.04 1.99
C GLY A 258 -2.96 12.17 1.66
N LEU A 259 -4.24 11.84 1.62
CA LEU A 259 -5.33 12.80 1.42
C LEU A 259 -5.52 13.67 2.68
N THR A 260 -5.98 14.90 2.50
CA THR A 260 -6.14 15.86 3.61
C THR A 260 -7.39 15.58 4.43
N ASN A 261 -7.37 16.05 5.68
CA ASN A 261 -8.50 15.97 6.59
C ASN A 261 -9.77 16.58 5.98
N GLY A 262 -10.89 15.86 6.04
CA GLY A 262 -12.17 16.28 5.46
C GLY A 262 -12.28 16.08 3.95
N SER A 263 -11.31 15.42 3.30
CA SER A 263 -11.43 14.99 1.90
C SER A 263 -12.32 13.76 1.74
N VAL A 264 -12.77 13.51 0.51
CA VAL A 264 -13.39 12.24 0.11
C VAL A 264 -12.29 11.19 -0.11
N PHE A 265 -12.39 10.08 0.61
CA PHE A 265 -11.46 8.95 0.52
C PHE A 265 -12.01 7.87 -0.41
N PRO A 266 -11.27 7.43 -1.43
CA PRO A 266 -11.67 6.35 -2.31
C PRO A 266 -11.60 4.99 -1.60
N ILE A 267 -12.30 4.00 -2.17
CA ILE A 267 -12.24 2.58 -1.75
C ILE A 267 -10.78 2.11 -1.68
N GLY A 268 -10.47 1.32 -0.65
CA GLY A 268 -9.14 0.79 -0.38
C GLY A 268 -8.49 1.41 0.85
N THR A 269 -7.21 1.09 1.05
CA THR A 269 -6.43 1.57 2.19
C THR A 269 -5.67 2.84 1.80
N ASN A 270 -5.99 3.94 2.47
CA ASN A 270 -5.36 5.23 2.28
C ASN A 270 -4.44 5.52 3.48
N THR A 271 -3.14 5.71 3.25
CA THR A 271 -2.18 6.01 4.32
C THR A 271 -1.92 7.50 4.43
N ILE A 272 -2.00 8.03 5.64
CA ILE A 272 -1.72 9.44 5.97
C ILE A 272 -0.47 9.47 6.82
N THR A 273 0.49 10.32 6.46
CA THR A 273 1.76 10.46 7.18
C THR A 273 1.93 11.90 7.65
N TYR A 274 2.31 12.04 8.91
CA TYR A 274 2.77 13.30 9.50
C TYR A 274 4.26 13.21 9.80
N THR A 275 4.97 14.30 9.55
CA THR A 275 6.38 14.48 9.91
C THR A 275 6.49 15.70 10.81
N ALA A 276 7.12 15.50 11.96
CA ALA A 276 7.53 16.54 12.87
C ALA A 276 9.01 16.86 12.65
N THR A 277 9.35 18.15 12.71
CA THR A 277 10.71 18.68 12.60
C THR A 277 10.93 19.73 13.68
N ASP A 278 11.99 19.58 14.48
CA ASP A 278 12.40 20.57 15.47
C ASP A 278 13.17 21.76 14.85
N ALA A 279 13.60 22.71 15.68
CA ALA A 279 14.35 23.88 15.23
C ALA A 279 15.80 23.56 14.81
N SER A 280 16.36 22.45 15.29
CA SER A 280 17.71 21.96 14.98
C SER A 280 17.73 21.02 13.77
N GLY A 281 16.57 20.67 13.23
CA GLY A 281 16.39 19.84 12.05
C GLY A 281 16.25 18.35 12.34
N ASN A 282 16.12 17.91 13.60
CA ASN A 282 15.80 16.51 13.87
C ASN A 282 14.34 16.25 13.50
N THR A 283 14.07 15.04 13.02
CA THR A 283 12.76 14.68 12.48
C THR A 283 12.24 13.38 13.06
N ASN A 284 10.92 13.30 13.19
CA ASN A 284 10.18 12.09 13.55
C ASN A 284 8.94 11.98 12.66
N SER A 285 8.51 10.78 12.30
CA SER A 285 7.34 10.57 11.44
C SER A 285 6.44 9.48 11.97
N GLY A 286 5.13 9.69 11.83
CA GLY A 286 4.10 8.74 12.20
C GLY A 286 3.00 8.68 11.15
N SER A 287 2.40 7.51 10.96
CA SER A 287 1.31 7.32 10.00
C SER A 287 0.16 6.51 10.58
N PHE A 288 -1.02 6.72 10.01
CA PHE A 288 -2.21 5.89 10.22
C PHE A 288 -2.93 5.68 8.89
N THR A 289 -3.85 4.75 8.86
CA THR A 289 -4.59 4.37 7.66
C THR A 289 -6.08 4.62 7.79
N ILE A 290 -6.72 4.92 6.67
CA ILE A 290 -8.17 4.95 6.51
C ILE A 290 -8.51 3.90 5.47
N THR A 291 -9.14 2.81 5.90
CA THR A 291 -9.61 1.76 4.99
C THR A 291 -11.09 1.98 4.68
N VAL A 292 -11.37 2.25 3.41
CA VAL A 292 -12.73 2.46 2.89
C VAL A 292 -13.18 1.20 2.16
N THR A 293 -14.32 0.65 2.56
CA THR A 293 -14.94 -0.53 1.92
C THR A 293 -16.28 -0.17 1.27
N ASN A 294 -16.59 -0.78 0.13
CA ASN A 294 -17.94 -0.72 -0.44
C ASN A 294 -18.79 -1.88 0.08
N GLU A 295 -19.98 -1.59 0.60
CA GLU A 295 -21.00 -2.59 0.97
C GLU A 295 -22.30 -2.41 0.18
N GLU A 296 -22.36 -1.45 -0.75
CA GLU A 296 -23.49 -1.29 -1.64
C GLU A 296 -23.52 -2.46 -2.63
N LYS A 297 -24.69 -3.07 -2.80
CA LYS A 297 -24.86 -4.16 -3.77
C LYS A 297 -25.10 -3.58 -5.17
N PRO A 298 -24.63 -4.25 -6.23
CA PRO A 298 -24.95 -3.85 -7.59
C PRO A 298 -26.45 -4.04 -7.89
N SER A 299 -26.93 -3.34 -8.91
CA SER A 299 -28.29 -3.46 -9.44
C SER A 299 -28.31 -4.20 -10.78
N ILE A 300 -29.38 -4.97 -11.03
CA ILE A 300 -29.65 -5.59 -12.33
C ILE A 300 -30.62 -4.69 -13.11
N ILE A 301 -30.30 -4.38 -14.36
CA ILE A 301 -31.11 -3.53 -15.25
C ILE A 301 -31.58 -4.35 -16.44
N GLY A 302 -32.88 -4.24 -16.76
CA GLY A 302 -33.44 -4.88 -17.96
C GLY A 302 -33.57 -6.40 -17.84
N LEU A 303 -33.81 -6.92 -16.62
CA LEU A 303 -34.21 -8.32 -16.47
C LEU A 303 -35.48 -8.58 -17.29
N PRO A 304 -35.53 -9.67 -18.09
CA PRO A 304 -36.73 -10.04 -18.82
C PRO A 304 -37.93 -10.29 -17.89
N ASP A 305 -39.12 -9.94 -18.36
CA ASP A 305 -40.37 -10.46 -17.79
C ASP A 305 -40.47 -11.98 -17.99
N ASN A 306 -41.40 -12.62 -17.26
CA ASN A 306 -41.71 -14.04 -17.48
C ASN A 306 -42.14 -14.29 -18.93
N ILE A 307 -41.52 -15.28 -19.57
CA ILE A 307 -41.74 -15.63 -20.97
C ILE A 307 -42.69 -16.82 -21.06
N LEU A 308 -43.68 -16.76 -21.93
CA LEU A 308 -44.58 -17.88 -22.24
C LEU A 308 -44.54 -18.16 -23.75
N LYS A 309 -44.21 -19.38 -24.13
CA LYS A 309 -44.12 -19.81 -25.54
C LYS A 309 -44.74 -21.20 -25.72
N ASN A 310 -45.26 -21.49 -26.90
CA ASN A 310 -45.61 -22.87 -27.26
C ASN A 310 -44.36 -23.64 -27.66
N ASN A 311 -44.40 -24.98 -27.57
CA ASN A 311 -43.33 -25.84 -28.08
C ASN A 311 -43.13 -25.66 -29.59
N ASP A 312 -41.89 -25.83 -30.05
CA ASP A 312 -41.56 -25.80 -31.46
C ASP A 312 -42.06 -27.09 -32.14
N THR A 313 -42.38 -27.00 -33.43
CA THR A 313 -43.03 -28.09 -34.17
C THR A 313 -42.22 -29.39 -34.12
N GLY A 314 -42.87 -30.48 -33.70
CA GLY A 314 -42.29 -31.82 -33.60
C GLY A 314 -41.33 -32.03 -32.42
N LEU A 315 -41.18 -31.05 -31.52
CA LEU A 315 -40.27 -31.13 -30.37
C LEU A 315 -41.03 -30.95 -29.05
N CYS A 316 -40.56 -31.60 -27.97
CA CYS A 316 -41.10 -31.36 -26.63
C CYS A 316 -40.48 -30.19 -25.90
N GLY A 317 -40.61 -29.01 -26.49
CA GLY A 317 -40.02 -27.80 -25.97
C GLY A 317 -39.79 -26.79 -27.08
N ALA A 318 -39.23 -25.64 -26.73
CA ALA A 318 -38.96 -24.58 -27.67
C ALA A 318 -37.60 -23.95 -27.44
N VAL A 319 -36.99 -23.46 -28.51
CA VAL A 319 -35.86 -22.52 -28.38
C VAL A 319 -36.40 -21.16 -27.95
N VAL A 320 -35.87 -20.64 -26.83
CA VAL A 320 -36.30 -19.37 -26.25
C VAL A 320 -35.11 -18.44 -26.14
N SER A 321 -35.30 -17.20 -26.58
CA SER A 321 -34.32 -16.13 -26.45
C SER A 321 -34.92 -14.86 -25.86
N TRP A 322 -34.07 -14.08 -25.20
CA TRP A 322 -34.42 -12.80 -24.58
C TRP A 322 -33.27 -11.79 -24.73
N THR A 323 -33.57 -10.53 -24.50
CA THR A 323 -32.54 -9.50 -24.38
C THR A 323 -31.79 -9.69 -23.07
N LEU A 324 -30.46 -9.80 -23.13
CA LEU A 324 -29.64 -10.01 -21.94
C LEU A 324 -29.73 -8.80 -21.00
N PRO A 325 -29.90 -9.02 -19.68
CA PRO A 325 -29.83 -7.93 -18.70
C PRO A 325 -28.40 -7.38 -18.58
N THR A 326 -28.29 -6.16 -18.08
CA THR A 326 -27.02 -5.55 -17.68
C THR A 326 -26.96 -5.38 -16.17
N SER A 327 -25.78 -5.04 -15.64
CA SER A 327 -25.64 -4.61 -14.24
C SER A 327 -25.09 -3.20 -14.18
N SER A 328 -25.38 -2.52 -13.09
CA SER A 328 -24.78 -1.24 -12.73
C SER A 328 -24.44 -1.22 -11.24
N ASP A 329 -23.34 -0.58 -10.90
CA ASP A 329 -22.98 -0.21 -9.53
C ASP A 329 -22.59 1.27 -9.53
N SER A 330 -22.87 1.94 -8.41
CA SER A 330 -22.47 3.32 -8.14
C SER A 330 -20.96 3.53 -8.35
N CYS A 331 -20.16 2.47 -8.19
CA CYS A 331 -18.71 2.45 -8.36
C CYS A 331 -18.17 1.82 -9.63
N GLY A 332 -19.05 1.54 -10.59
CA GLY A 332 -18.67 0.84 -11.79
C GLY A 332 -18.16 -0.57 -11.47
N GLY A 333 -17.55 -1.23 -12.44
CA GLY A 333 -16.96 -2.55 -12.23
C GLY A 333 -17.98 -3.70 -12.01
N SER A 334 -19.28 -3.44 -12.00
CA SER A 334 -20.27 -4.51 -11.87
C SER A 334 -20.24 -5.46 -13.07
N SER A 335 -20.22 -6.76 -12.77
CA SER A 335 -20.37 -7.83 -13.74
C SER A 335 -21.70 -8.55 -13.52
N ILE A 336 -22.30 -9.09 -14.59
CA ILE A 336 -23.52 -9.88 -14.52
C ILE A 336 -23.32 -11.23 -15.19
N THR A 337 -23.80 -12.29 -14.54
CA THR A 337 -23.69 -13.66 -15.05
C THR A 337 -24.99 -14.41 -14.86
N GLN A 338 -25.32 -15.30 -15.80
CA GLN A 338 -26.40 -16.26 -15.61
C GLN A 338 -25.88 -17.37 -14.69
N THR A 339 -26.51 -17.56 -13.54
CA THR A 339 -26.09 -18.52 -12.52
C THR A 339 -26.98 -19.76 -12.44
N ALA A 340 -28.17 -19.73 -13.05
CA ALA A 340 -29.04 -20.90 -13.17
C ALA A 340 -29.95 -20.86 -14.40
N GLY A 341 -30.42 -22.04 -14.80
CA GLY A 341 -31.31 -22.27 -15.94
C GLY A 341 -30.58 -22.46 -17.27
N PRO A 342 -31.30 -22.91 -18.33
CA PRO A 342 -30.75 -23.02 -19.68
C PRO A 342 -30.33 -21.65 -20.25
N LEU A 343 -29.32 -21.64 -21.12
CA LEU A 343 -28.75 -20.41 -21.68
C LEU A 343 -29.73 -19.68 -22.62
N ASN A 344 -29.53 -18.38 -22.78
CA ASN A 344 -30.26 -17.57 -23.77
C ASN A 344 -30.10 -18.16 -25.18
N GLY A 345 -31.21 -18.38 -25.89
CA GLY A 345 -31.23 -18.99 -27.22
C GLY A 345 -31.07 -20.51 -27.23
N SER A 346 -31.15 -21.17 -26.08
CA SER A 346 -31.14 -22.64 -25.98
C SER A 346 -32.55 -23.23 -25.95
N PHE A 347 -32.63 -24.55 -25.99
CA PHE A 347 -33.88 -25.30 -25.92
C PHE A 347 -34.39 -25.41 -24.48
N PHE A 348 -35.67 -25.10 -24.30
CA PHE A 348 -36.41 -25.22 -23.04
C PHE A 348 -37.47 -26.31 -23.18
N PRO A 349 -37.48 -27.33 -22.32
CA PRO A 349 -38.52 -28.35 -22.33
C PRO A 349 -39.88 -27.76 -21.93
N VAL A 350 -40.96 -28.45 -22.30
CA VAL A 350 -42.31 -28.13 -21.82
C VAL A 350 -42.35 -28.13 -20.29
N GLY A 351 -43.07 -27.15 -19.73
CA GLY A 351 -43.10 -26.86 -18.30
C GLY A 351 -42.59 -25.46 -17.98
N THR A 352 -42.35 -25.19 -16.69
CA THR A 352 -41.82 -23.90 -16.23
C THR A 352 -40.37 -24.07 -15.78
N THR A 353 -39.48 -23.29 -16.37
CA THR A 353 -38.06 -23.27 -16.03
C THR A 353 -37.70 -21.92 -15.40
N LEU A 354 -36.96 -21.93 -14.28
CA LEU A 354 -36.46 -20.72 -13.63
C LEU A 354 -35.07 -20.36 -14.20
N VAL A 355 -34.88 -19.08 -14.55
CA VAL A 355 -33.60 -18.51 -14.96
C VAL A 355 -33.15 -17.51 -13.90
N THR A 356 -31.88 -17.58 -13.49
CA THR A 356 -31.31 -16.69 -12.48
C THR A 356 -30.11 -15.94 -13.03
N TYR A 357 -30.07 -14.64 -12.78
CA TYR A 357 -28.90 -13.80 -13.00
C TYR A 357 -28.37 -13.28 -11.67
N THR A 358 -27.04 -13.24 -11.54
CA THR A 358 -26.34 -12.65 -10.40
C THR A 358 -25.42 -11.56 -10.91
N ALA A 359 -25.59 -10.35 -10.36
CA ALA A 359 -24.65 -9.27 -10.49
C ALA A 359 -23.68 -9.25 -9.30
N THR A 360 -22.40 -9.01 -9.56
CA THR A 360 -21.34 -8.89 -8.55
C THR A 360 -20.48 -7.67 -8.86
N ASP A 361 -20.24 -6.83 -7.86
CA ASP A 361 -19.35 -5.66 -7.97
C ASP A 361 -17.87 -6.04 -7.71
N ASP A 362 -16.96 -5.08 -7.91
CA ASP A 362 -15.52 -5.29 -7.68
C ASP A 362 -15.16 -5.47 -6.19
N SER A 363 -16.06 -5.11 -5.28
CA SER A 363 -15.91 -5.29 -3.84
C SER A 363 -16.45 -6.64 -3.34
N GLY A 364 -17.01 -7.46 -4.23
CA GLY A 364 -17.56 -8.78 -3.94
C GLY A 364 -19.01 -8.78 -3.44
N ASN A 365 -19.68 -7.63 -3.41
CA ASN A 365 -21.11 -7.53 -3.11
C ASN A 365 -21.91 -8.11 -4.28
N SER A 366 -22.94 -8.89 -3.96
CA SER A 366 -23.77 -9.57 -4.97
C SER A 366 -25.26 -9.39 -4.78
N TYR A 367 -25.97 -9.35 -5.91
CA TYR A 367 -27.42 -9.27 -6.00
C TYR A 367 -27.93 -10.22 -7.09
N SER A 368 -29.02 -10.93 -6.83
CA SER A 368 -29.59 -11.90 -7.78
C SER A 368 -31.08 -11.64 -8.01
N GLU A 369 -31.50 -11.77 -9.26
CA GLU A 369 -32.91 -11.75 -9.66
C GLU A 369 -33.23 -12.92 -10.60
N THR A 370 -34.51 -13.24 -10.70
CA THR A 370 -35.00 -14.39 -11.48
C THR A 370 -36.21 -14.04 -12.32
N PHE A 371 -36.37 -14.76 -13.44
CA PHE A 371 -37.59 -14.81 -14.23
C PHE A 371 -37.85 -16.24 -14.68
N THR A 372 -39.07 -16.51 -15.16
CA THR A 372 -39.49 -17.85 -15.59
C THR A 372 -39.71 -17.92 -17.10
N VAL A 373 -39.39 -19.08 -17.67
CA VAL A 373 -39.72 -19.46 -19.04
C VAL A 373 -40.71 -20.62 -18.97
N GLY A 374 -41.95 -20.35 -19.33
CA GLY A 374 -43.00 -21.34 -19.52
C GLY A 374 -43.05 -21.79 -20.98
N VAL A 375 -42.92 -23.10 -21.22
CA VAL A 375 -43.21 -23.70 -22.52
C VAL A 375 -44.44 -24.58 -22.41
N ILE A 376 -45.45 -24.31 -23.24
CA ILE A 376 -46.71 -25.04 -23.29
C ILE A 376 -46.69 -25.99 -24.49
N ASP A 377 -47.10 -27.23 -24.29
CA ASP A 377 -47.37 -28.13 -25.40
C ASP A 377 -48.72 -27.80 -26.05
N ASN A 378 -48.69 -27.41 -27.33
CA ASN A 378 -49.89 -27.07 -28.10
C ASN A 378 -50.08 -27.98 -29.33
N GLN A 379 -49.35 -29.10 -29.41
CA GLN A 379 -49.36 -29.98 -30.55
C GLN A 379 -50.17 -31.22 -30.21
N ALA A 380 -51.14 -31.54 -31.08
CA ALA A 380 -51.94 -32.74 -30.90
C ALA A 380 -51.18 -34.00 -31.38
N PRO A 381 -51.49 -35.18 -30.83
CA PRO A 381 -50.91 -36.43 -31.26
C PRO A 381 -51.06 -36.71 -32.77
N THR A 382 -50.08 -37.41 -33.33
CA THR A 382 -50.16 -37.96 -34.68
C THR A 382 -50.78 -39.36 -34.62
N VAL A 383 -52.04 -39.47 -35.07
CA VAL A 383 -52.80 -40.73 -35.05
C VAL A 383 -52.55 -41.54 -36.32
N LEU A 384 -51.94 -42.71 -36.17
CA LEU A 384 -51.72 -43.68 -37.23
C LEU A 384 -52.58 -44.93 -36.98
N VAL A 385 -53.40 -45.30 -37.96
CA VAL A 385 -54.31 -46.45 -37.87
C VAL A 385 -54.08 -47.48 -38.96
N LYS A 386 -54.40 -48.74 -38.64
CA LYS A 386 -54.44 -49.87 -39.58
C LYS A 386 -55.83 -50.49 -39.58
N ASN A 387 -56.20 -51.09 -40.71
CA ASN A 387 -57.44 -51.85 -40.80
C ASN A 387 -57.32 -53.17 -40.03
N HIS A 388 -58.44 -53.65 -39.48
CA HIS A 388 -58.48 -54.88 -38.69
C HIS A 388 -59.66 -55.76 -39.11
N THR A 389 -59.53 -57.08 -38.94
CA THR A 389 -60.61 -58.04 -39.19
C THR A 389 -60.96 -58.76 -37.89
N LEU A 390 -62.18 -58.57 -37.40
CA LEU A 390 -62.69 -59.26 -36.21
C LEU A 390 -63.54 -60.46 -36.61
N GLN A 391 -63.45 -61.53 -35.83
CA GLN A 391 -64.36 -62.67 -35.92
C GLN A 391 -65.25 -62.70 -34.68
N LEU A 392 -66.57 -62.77 -34.88
CA LEU A 392 -67.51 -62.96 -33.78
C LEU A 392 -67.30 -64.33 -33.13
N ASP A 393 -67.43 -64.41 -31.82
CA ASP A 393 -67.39 -65.65 -31.07
C ASP A 393 -68.65 -66.52 -31.28
N ASN A 394 -68.70 -67.68 -30.64
CA ASN A 394 -69.85 -68.58 -30.66
C ASN A 394 -71.10 -68.01 -29.96
N SER A 395 -71.01 -66.83 -29.34
CA SER A 395 -72.14 -66.09 -28.78
C SER A 395 -72.60 -64.96 -29.72
N GLY A 396 -71.85 -64.68 -30.80
CA GLY A 396 -72.14 -63.63 -31.76
C GLY A 396 -71.53 -62.27 -31.39
N ASN A 397 -70.50 -62.24 -30.54
CA ASN A 397 -69.85 -61.02 -30.04
C ASN A 397 -68.35 -61.00 -30.38
N ALA A 398 -67.79 -59.82 -30.62
CA ALA A 398 -66.34 -59.61 -30.66
C ALA A 398 -65.99 -58.29 -29.97
N THR A 399 -64.78 -58.20 -29.43
CA THR A 399 -64.25 -56.96 -28.87
C THR A 399 -63.05 -56.48 -29.67
N LEU A 400 -62.98 -55.18 -29.91
CA LEU A 400 -61.84 -54.49 -30.49
C LEU A 400 -61.03 -53.85 -29.38
N SER A 401 -59.73 -54.08 -29.39
CA SER A 401 -58.76 -53.37 -28.55
C SER A 401 -58.08 -52.25 -29.33
N VAL A 402 -57.47 -51.30 -28.62
CA VAL A 402 -56.73 -50.20 -29.26
C VAL A 402 -55.57 -50.73 -30.11
N SER A 403 -54.84 -51.75 -29.63
CA SER A 403 -53.71 -52.36 -30.35
C SER A 403 -54.08 -53.01 -31.69
N ASP A 404 -55.35 -53.38 -31.86
CA ASP A 404 -55.84 -53.99 -33.10
C ASP A 404 -55.83 -53.01 -34.27
N ILE A 405 -56.05 -51.72 -34.00
CA ILE A 405 -56.12 -50.66 -35.02
C ILE A 405 -55.05 -49.57 -34.87
N ASN A 406 -54.40 -49.41 -33.72
CA ASN A 406 -53.28 -48.48 -33.58
C ASN A 406 -52.08 -49.00 -34.39
N ASN A 407 -51.47 -48.10 -35.16
CA ASN A 407 -50.36 -48.40 -36.05
C ASN A 407 -49.14 -47.52 -35.74
N GLY A 408 -48.80 -47.40 -34.46
CA GLY A 408 -47.66 -46.61 -33.99
C GLY A 408 -47.96 -45.12 -33.94
N SER A 409 -49.14 -44.73 -33.44
CA SER A 409 -49.42 -43.33 -33.13
C SER A 409 -48.42 -42.80 -32.12
N ILE A 410 -48.00 -41.54 -32.29
CA ILE A 410 -47.00 -40.88 -31.46
C ILE A 410 -47.44 -39.47 -31.11
N ASP A 411 -46.83 -38.92 -30.08
CA ASP A 411 -46.91 -37.51 -29.75
C ASP A 411 -45.48 -36.95 -29.58
N ASN A 412 -45.31 -35.64 -29.78
CA ASN A 412 -43.98 -35.03 -29.65
C ASN A 412 -43.58 -34.80 -28.19
N CYS A 413 -44.52 -34.77 -27.25
CA CYS A 413 -44.28 -34.48 -25.83
C CYS A 413 -44.69 -35.57 -24.86
N SER A 414 -45.71 -36.34 -25.20
CA SER A 414 -46.23 -37.41 -24.37
C SER A 414 -45.61 -38.73 -24.76
N ILE A 415 -45.15 -39.49 -23.77
CA ILE A 415 -44.76 -40.88 -23.98
C ILE A 415 -46.01 -41.77 -24.10
N GLU A 416 -45.86 -42.98 -24.66
CA GLU A 416 -47.00 -43.87 -24.95
C GLU A 416 -47.92 -44.13 -23.73
N SER A 417 -47.35 -44.21 -22.53
CA SER A 417 -48.10 -44.45 -21.29
C SER A 417 -48.92 -43.25 -20.81
N GLU A 418 -48.66 -42.06 -21.32
CA GLU A 418 -49.37 -40.82 -21.00
C GLU A 418 -50.50 -40.52 -21.99
N LEU A 419 -50.51 -41.21 -23.14
CA LEU A 419 -51.56 -41.09 -24.14
C LEU A 419 -52.84 -41.79 -23.67
N ILE A 420 -53.95 -41.08 -23.81
CA ILE A 420 -55.29 -41.61 -23.57
C ILE A 420 -55.89 -42.01 -24.92
N TYR A 421 -56.34 -43.26 -25.02
CA TYR A 421 -56.89 -43.83 -26.25
C TYR A 421 -58.39 -44.08 -26.11
N GLU A 422 -59.17 -43.56 -27.06
CA GLU A 422 -60.62 -43.72 -27.09
C GLU A 422 -61.07 -44.33 -28.42
N LEU A 423 -61.86 -45.40 -28.34
CA LEU A 423 -62.50 -46.02 -29.49
C LEU A 423 -63.95 -45.55 -29.58
N SER A 424 -64.40 -45.12 -30.78
CA SER A 424 -65.82 -44.82 -31.00
C SER A 424 -66.72 -46.06 -30.88
N LYS A 425 -66.14 -47.26 -31.03
CA LYS A 425 -66.81 -48.55 -30.84
C LYS A 425 -65.80 -49.65 -30.52
N SER A 426 -66.04 -50.39 -29.44
CA SER A 426 -65.18 -51.50 -28.99
C SER A 426 -65.88 -52.86 -28.91
N ALA A 427 -67.21 -52.90 -28.95
CA ALA A 427 -67.99 -54.14 -28.95
C ALA A 427 -68.76 -54.29 -30.27
N PHE A 428 -68.70 -55.48 -30.84
CA PHE A 428 -69.31 -55.82 -32.13
C PHE A 428 -70.21 -57.02 -31.95
N THR A 429 -71.38 -56.98 -32.58
CA THR A 429 -72.34 -58.09 -32.57
C THR A 429 -72.67 -58.53 -33.99
N ILE A 430 -73.60 -59.47 -34.12
CA ILE A 430 -74.11 -59.91 -35.42
C ILE A 430 -74.71 -58.78 -36.28
N SER A 431 -75.18 -57.68 -35.67
CA SER A 431 -75.67 -56.51 -36.42
C SER A 431 -74.56 -55.76 -37.16
N ASP A 432 -73.31 -56.00 -36.77
CA ASP A 432 -72.16 -55.24 -37.23
C ASP A 432 -71.34 -56.03 -38.27
N VAL A 433 -71.87 -57.15 -38.78
CA VAL A 433 -71.18 -57.95 -39.81
C VAL A 433 -70.98 -57.13 -41.08
N GLY A 434 -69.76 -57.17 -41.62
CA GLY A 434 -69.33 -56.37 -42.75
C GLY A 434 -68.36 -55.25 -42.36
N VAL A 435 -68.31 -54.20 -43.18
CA VAL A 435 -67.34 -53.10 -43.04
C VAL A 435 -67.86 -52.07 -42.05
N ASN A 436 -67.13 -51.86 -40.95
CA ASN A 436 -67.40 -50.83 -39.95
C ASN A 436 -66.30 -49.77 -39.96
N ARG A 437 -66.67 -48.52 -39.68
CA ARG A 437 -65.71 -47.44 -39.45
C ARG A 437 -65.59 -47.23 -37.96
N VAL A 438 -64.37 -47.37 -37.43
CA VAL A 438 -64.06 -47.10 -36.03
C VAL A 438 -63.09 -45.92 -35.99
N THR A 439 -63.42 -44.92 -35.18
CA THR A 439 -62.56 -43.76 -34.95
C THR A 439 -61.71 -44.05 -33.72
N LEU A 440 -60.39 -43.95 -33.88
CA LEU A 440 -59.44 -43.90 -32.79
C LEU A 440 -59.13 -42.43 -32.50
N THR A 441 -59.46 -41.97 -31.30
CA THR A 441 -59.08 -40.65 -30.78
C THR A 441 -57.95 -40.84 -29.79
N ILE A 442 -56.92 -40.00 -29.90
CA ILE A 442 -55.80 -39.98 -28.96
C ILE A 442 -55.72 -38.59 -28.36
N ILE A 443 -55.62 -38.54 -27.04
CA ILE A 443 -55.46 -37.32 -26.24
C ILE A 443 -54.10 -37.42 -25.53
N ASP A 444 -53.31 -36.37 -25.61
CA ASP A 444 -52.01 -36.27 -24.96
C ASP A 444 -52.13 -35.96 -23.45
N ALA A 445 -50.98 -35.85 -22.76
CA ALA A 445 -50.93 -35.58 -21.33
C ALA A 445 -51.48 -34.21 -20.92
N VAL A 446 -51.50 -33.23 -21.84
CA VAL A 446 -51.94 -31.85 -21.59
C VAL A 446 -53.34 -31.56 -22.16
N GLY A 447 -53.97 -32.53 -22.83
CA GLY A 447 -55.32 -32.47 -23.36
C GLY A 447 -55.43 -32.12 -24.85
N ASN A 448 -54.34 -31.98 -25.61
CA ASN A 448 -54.45 -31.85 -27.06
C ASN A 448 -54.87 -33.20 -27.65
N SER A 449 -55.72 -33.17 -28.68
CA SER A 449 -56.33 -34.39 -29.21
C SER A 449 -56.44 -34.40 -30.72
N ASN A 450 -56.34 -35.59 -31.29
CA ASN A 450 -56.53 -35.84 -32.72
C ASN A 450 -57.16 -37.21 -32.94
N SER A 451 -57.71 -37.47 -34.14
CA SER A 451 -58.40 -38.73 -34.43
C SER A 451 -58.22 -39.20 -35.87
N ALA A 452 -58.28 -40.52 -36.08
CA ALA A 452 -58.25 -41.15 -37.40
C ALA A 452 -59.21 -42.35 -37.48
N ASN A 453 -59.64 -42.69 -38.69
CA ASN A 453 -60.60 -43.78 -38.93
C ASN A 453 -59.92 -45.05 -39.42
N ALA A 454 -60.12 -46.16 -38.72
CA ALA A 454 -59.77 -47.50 -39.16
C ALA A 454 -60.99 -48.22 -39.77
N ILE A 455 -60.75 -49.09 -40.74
CA ILE A 455 -61.77 -50.02 -41.22
C ILE A 455 -61.69 -51.32 -40.44
N VAL A 456 -62.79 -51.68 -39.78
CA VAL A 456 -62.95 -52.95 -39.04
C VAL A 456 -63.96 -53.83 -39.78
N THR A 457 -63.47 -54.91 -40.38
CA THR A 457 -64.31 -55.90 -41.05
C THR A 457 -64.72 -56.97 -40.06
N VAL A 458 -66.02 -57.08 -39.75
CA VAL A 458 -66.54 -58.09 -38.83
C VAL A 458 -67.07 -59.27 -39.60
N LEU A 459 -66.58 -60.45 -39.28
CA LEU A 459 -67.00 -61.71 -39.85
C LEU A 459 -67.82 -62.50 -38.82
N ASN A 460 -68.94 -63.07 -39.25
CA ASN A 460 -69.73 -63.97 -38.43
C ASN A 460 -69.45 -65.43 -38.81
N PRO A 461 -68.82 -66.24 -37.95
CA PRO A 461 -68.68 -67.67 -38.18
C PRO A 461 -70.01 -68.43 -38.02
N LYS A 462 -71.05 -67.80 -37.47
CA LYS A 462 -72.32 -68.40 -37.02
C LYS A 462 -73.46 -68.42 -38.05
N ASN A 463 -73.15 -68.34 -39.34
CA ASN A 463 -73.97 -69.15 -40.23
C ASN A 463 -73.49 -70.58 -39.89
N LEU A 464 -74.19 -71.41 -39.11
CA LEU A 464 -75.19 -72.38 -39.61
C LEU A 464 -75.71 -73.25 -38.46
N SER A 465 -77.03 -73.44 -38.32
CA SER A 465 -77.64 -74.47 -37.45
C SER A 465 -78.33 -75.54 -38.29
N THR A 466 -78.61 -76.71 -37.70
CA THR A 466 -79.25 -77.87 -38.36
C THR A 466 -80.68 -77.59 -38.88
N GLU A 467 -81.33 -76.51 -38.42
CA GLU A 467 -82.61 -76.02 -38.99
C GLU A 467 -82.43 -75.04 -40.16
N ASN A 468 -81.22 -74.50 -40.35
CA ASN A 468 -80.84 -73.61 -41.44
C ASN A 468 -79.53 -74.07 -42.09
N LEU A 469 -79.52 -75.31 -42.59
CA LEU A 469 -78.43 -75.86 -43.37
C LEU A 469 -78.11 -74.96 -44.57
N ASN A 470 -76.83 -74.63 -44.67
CA ASN A 470 -76.19 -73.74 -45.61
C ASN A 470 -74.67 -74.00 -45.39
N PHE A 471 -73.81 -73.53 -46.27
CA PHE A 471 -72.36 -73.79 -46.25
C PHE A 471 -71.68 -72.83 -47.20
N ILE A 472 -70.41 -72.53 -46.98
CA ILE A 472 -69.69 -71.60 -47.86
C ILE A 472 -68.87 -72.42 -48.84
N ILE A 473 -68.98 -72.07 -50.12
CA ILE A 473 -68.14 -72.61 -51.18
C ILE A 473 -67.15 -71.49 -51.53
N PHE A 474 -65.86 -71.72 -51.33
CA PHE A 474 -64.83 -70.77 -51.74
C PHE A 474 -63.54 -71.48 -52.19
N PRO A 475 -62.92 -71.05 -53.30
CA PRO A 475 -63.43 -70.05 -54.25
C PRO A 475 -64.65 -70.58 -55.04
N ASN A 476 -65.55 -69.67 -55.43
CA ASN A 476 -66.66 -69.93 -56.36
C ASN A 476 -66.95 -68.64 -57.17
N PRO A 477 -66.57 -68.55 -58.45
CA PRO A 477 -66.10 -69.64 -59.32
C PRO A 477 -64.76 -70.28 -58.90
N ALA A 478 -64.58 -71.57 -59.19
CA ALA A 478 -63.41 -72.37 -58.82
C ALA A 478 -62.59 -72.81 -60.04
N ILE A 479 -61.28 -72.99 -59.86
CA ILE A 479 -60.37 -73.51 -60.90
C ILE A 479 -60.00 -74.97 -60.58
N SER A 480 -58.90 -75.28 -59.91
CA SER A 480 -58.50 -76.68 -59.65
C SER A 480 -59.23 -77.30 -58.46
N GLU A 481 -59.62 -76.48 -57.48
CA GLU A 481 -60.26 -76.94 -56.24
C GLU A 481 -61.27 -75.92 -55.71
N THR A 482 -62.15 -76.40 -54.84
CA THR A 482 -63.03 -75.55 -54.03
C THR A 482 -63.12 -76.10 -52.61
N ASN A 483 -63.19 -75.20 -51.62
CA ASN A 483 -63.36 -75.55 -50.23
C ASN A 483 -64.80 -75.36 -49.81
N ILE A 484 -65.31 -76.34 -49.08
CA ILE A 484 -66.65 -76.38 -48.54
C ILE A 484 -66.53 -76.23 -47.03
N LEU A 485 -66.72 -75.01 -46.54
CA LEU A 485 -66.74 -74.74 -45.11
C LEU A 485 -68.12 -75.07 -44.56
N VAL A 486 -68.13 -76.07 -43.67
CA VAL A 486 -69.32 -76.56 -42.98
C VAL A 486 -69.14 -76.32 -41.49
N ASN A 487 -70.11 -75.66 -40.88
CA ASN A 487 -70.12 -75.40 -39.45
C ASN A 487 -71.21 -76.25 -38.80
N LEU A 488 -70.82 -77.18 -37.94
CA LEU A 488 -71.74 -78.01 -37.15
C LEU A 488 -71.82 -77.51 -35.71
N ILE A 489 -73.02 -77.58 -35.13
CA ILE A 489 -73.28 -77.22 -33.73
C ILE A 489 -73.15 -78.44 -32.81
N GLU A 490 -73.47 -79.62 -33.32
CA GLU A 490 -73.39 -80.90 -32.61
C GLU A 490 -72.72 -81.93 -33.51
N GLU A 491 -72.24 -83.03 -32.93
CA GLU A 491 -71.65 -84.11 -33.72
C GLU A 491 -72.71 -84.73 -34.63
N ALA A 492 -72.44 -84.74 -35.93
CA ALA A 492 -73.37 -85.29 -36.90
C ALA A 492 -72.64 -85.96 -38.05
N THR A 493 -73.31 -86.92 -38.68
CA THR A 493 -72.89 -87.45 -39.97
C THR A 493 -73.25 -86.44 -41.05
N VAL A 494 -72.23 -85.97 -41.75
CA VAL A 494 -72.33 -85.02 -42.85
C VAL A 494 -72.01 -85.72 -44.15
N THR A 495 -72.90 -85.62 -45.12
CA THR A 495 -72.65 -86.02 -46.50
C THR A 495 -72.53 -84.79 -47.39
N ILE A 496 -71.44 -84.68 -48.13
CA ILE A 496 -71.23 -83.64 -49.14
C ILE A 496 -71.13 -84.31 -50.51
N SER A 497 -72.01 -83.92 -51.42
CA SER A 497 -72.14 -84.51 -52.75
C SER A 497 -71.99 -83.46 -53.84
N LEU A 498 -71.23 -83.75 -54.90
CA LEU A 498 -71.14 -82.93 -56.12
C LEU A 498 -71.92 -83.60 -57.24
N TYR A 499 -72.81 -82.84 -57.87
CA TYR A 499 -73.59 -83.27 -59.03
C TYR A 499 -73.27 -82.41 -60.25
N ASP A 500 -73.35 -83.00 -61.44
CA ASP A 500 -73.33 -82.22 -62.69
C ASP A 500 -74.66 -81.45 -62.89
N ALA A 501 -74.72 -80.63 -63.94
CA ALA A 501 -75.90 -79.85 -64.29
C ALA A 501 -77.15 -80.71 -64.60
N ALA A 502 -76.98 -81.99 -64.96
CA ALA A 502 -78.06 -82.94 -65.23
C ALA A 502 -78.51 -83.72 -63.99
N GLY A 503 -77.85 -83.52 -62.83
CA GLY A 503 -78.15 -84.17 -61.57
C GLY A 503 -77.47 -85.53 -61.39
N LYS A 504 -76.48 -85.89 -62.22
CA LYS A 504 -75.67 -87.09 -62.02
C LYS A 504 -74.67 -86.85 -60.89
N LEU A 505 -74.62 -87.77 -59.92
CA LEU A 505 -73.65 -87.74 -58.82
C LEU A 505 -72.23 -88.00 -59.36
N LEU A 506 -71.29 -87.14 -58.98
CA LEU A 506 -69.87 -87.21 -59.38
C LEU A 506 -68.96 -87.58 -58.21
N ILE A 507 -69.12 -86.89 -57.08
CA ILE A 507 -68.32 -87.09 -55.87
C ILE A 507 -69.28 -87.14 -54.68
N ARG A 508 -69.04 -88.03 -53.71
CA ARG A 508 -69.77 -88.10 -52.45
C ARG A 508 -68.80 -88.43 -51.31
N ASN A 509 -68.66 -87.52 -50.37
CA ASN A 509 -67.87 -87.70 -49.16
C ASN A 509 -68.81 -87.70 -47.95
N GLU A 510 -68.65 -88.67 -47.06
CA GLU A 510 -69.46 -88.82 -45.85
C GLU A 510 -68.54 -88.93 -44.63
N THR A 511 -68.73 -88.06 -43.65
CA THR A 511 -67.86 -87.98 -42.48
C THR A 511 -68.66 -87.70 -41.21
N PHE A 512 -68.20 -88.23 -40.08
CA PHE A 512 -68.70 -87.86 -38.76
C PHE A 512 -67.75 -86.83 -38.15
N ARG A 513 -68.27 -85.65 -37.84
CA ARG A 513 -67.49 -84.48 -37.38
C ARG A 513 -68.27 -83.70 -36.34
N ALA A 514 -67.53 -82.98 -35.50
CA ALA A 514 -68.02 -81.99 -34.56
C ALA A 514 -67.41 -80.62 -34.93
N GLY A 515 -68.16 -79.53 -34.70
CA GLY A 515 -67.64 -78.17 -34.92
C GLY A 515 -67.47 -77.78 -36.39
N SER A 516 -66.68 -76.72 -36.61
CA SER A 516 -66.42 -76.18 -37.95
C SER A 516 -65.30 -76.95 -38.64
N PHE A 517 -65.52 -77.38 -39.88
CA PHE A 517 -64.52 -78.07 -40.68
C PHE A 517 -64.61 -77.68 -42.14
N MET A 518 -63.51 -77.87 -42.87
CA MET A 518 -63.47 -77.68 -44.31
C MET A 518 -63.25 -78.99 -45.02
N GLU A 519 -64.01 -79.19 -46.09
CA GLU A 519 -63.81 -80.29 -47.03
C GLU A 519 -63.38 -79.73 -48.38
N THR A 520 -62.23 -80.18 -48.89
CA THR A 520 -61.68 -79.72 -50.17
C THR A 520 -62.10 -80.67 -51.28
N PHE A 521 -62.70 -80.14 -52.34
CA PHE A 521 -63.03 -80.89 -53.54
C PHE A 521 -62.03 -80.52 -54.63
N LEU A 522 -61.24 -81.50 -55.05
CA LEU A 522 -60.43 -81.41 -56.26
C LEU A 522 -61.35 -81.57 -57.47
N LEU A 523 -61.33 -80.59 -58.37
CA LEU A 523 -62.19 -80.52 -59.56
C LEU A 523 -61.43 -80.89 -60.83
N ASP A 524 -60.19 -81.36 -60.70
CA ASP A 524 -59.37 -81.80 -61.81
C ASP A 524 -60.04 -82.97 -62.54
N GLY A 525 -60.18 -82.85 -63.86
CA GLY A 525 -60.89 -83.82 -64.70
C GLY A 525 -62.38 -83.54 -64.92
N LEU A 526 -62.95 -82.52 -64.25
CA LEU A 526 -64.29 -82.02 -64.55
C LEU A 526 -64.25 -80.92 -65.63
N ALA A 527 -65.22 -80.91 -66.54
CA ALA A 527 -65.32 -79.88 -67.58
C ALA A 527 -65.73 -78.52 -66.98
N PRO A 528 -65.36 -77.38 -67.59
CA PRO A 528 -65.91 -76.09 -67.21
C PRO A 528 -67.44 -76.09 -67.32
N GLY A 529 -68.13 -75.56 -66.30
CA GLY A 529 -69.59 -75.60 -66.27
C GLY A 529 -70.21 -75.39 -64.89
N LEU A 530 -71.52 -75.52 -64.85
CA LEU A 530 -72.31 -75.42 -63.63
C LEU A 530 -72.44 -76.78 -62.96
N TYR A 531 -72.09 -76.81 -61.68
CA TYR A 531 -72.23 -77.97 -60.80
C TYR A 531 -73.09 -77.61 -59.59
N ASN A 532 -73.64 -78.63 -58.94
CA ASN A 532 -74.41 -78.47 -57.72
C ASN A 532 -73.71 -79.22 -56.59
N ILE A 533 -73.28 -78.50 -55.56
CA ILE A 533 -72.85 -79.11 -54.30
C ILE A 533 -74.08 -79.23 -53.40
N GLN A 534 -74.33 -80.42 -52.87
CA GLN A 534 -75.35 -80.67 -51.88
C GLN A 534 -74.69 -81.09 -50.56
N LEU A 535 -75.03 -80.38 -49.50
CA LEU A 535 -74.72 -80.73 -48.13
C LEU A 535 -75.96 -81.38 -47.50
N GLN A 536 -75.80 -82.55 -46.90
CA GLN A 536 -76.84 -83.27 -46.18
C GLN A 536 -76.36 -83.61 -44.76
N VAL A 537 -77.20 -83.31 -43.76
CA VAL A 537 -76.97 -83.67 -42.35
C VAL A 537 -78.28 -84.20 -41.79
N GLY A 538 -78.27 -85.48 -41.38
CA GLY A 538 -79.51 -86.20 -41.05
C GLY A 538 -80.50 -86.22 -42.23
N ASN A 539 -81.74 -85.79 -41.98
CA ASN A 539 -82.82 -85.74 -42.98
C ASN A 539 -82.88 -84.42 -43.76
N THR A 540 -82.05 -83.44 -43.42
CA THR A 540 -82.10 -82.10 -44.02
C THR A 540 -80.96 -81.96 -45.04
N SER A 541 -81.25 -81.39 -46.21
CA SER A 541 -80.24 -81.10 -47.23
C SER A 541 -80.34 -79.68 -47.77
N LYS A 542 -79.21 -79.14 -48.22
CA LYS A 542 -79.10 -77.84 -48.89
C LYS A 542 -78.20 -77.96 -50.10
N THR A 543 -78.59 -77.32 -51.20
CA THR A 543 -77.81 -77.32 -52.44
C THR A 543 -77.36 -75.90 -52.79
N LYS A 544 -76.10 -75.76 -53.22
CA LYS A 544 -75.54 -74.53 -53.77
C LYS A 544 -74.87 -74.79 -55.12
N ARG A 545 -74.90 -73.77 -55.97
CA ARG A 545 -74.25 -73.78 -57.27
C ARG A 545 -72.76 -73.55 -57.12
N LEU A 546 -71.97 -74.37 -57.81
CA LEU A 546 -70.54 -74.19 -58.03
C LEU A 546 -70.32 -73.90 -59.51
N ILE A 547 -69.58 -72.85 -59.82
CA ILE A 547 -69.14 -72.55 -61.18
C ILE A 547 -67.69 -73.01 -61.29
N LYS A 548 -67.42 -73.99 -62.15
CA LYS A 548 -66.05 -74.37 -62.54
C LYS A 548 -65.68 -73.55 -63.78
N LEU A 549 -64.64 -72.72 -63.66
CA LEU A 549 -64.06 -71.99 -64.79
C LEU A 549 -63.19 -72.90 -65.67
#